data_AF-A0A0M8XCV7-F1
#
_entry.id   AF-A0A0M8XCV7-F1
#
_cell.length_a   1.000
_cell.length_b   1.000
_cell.length_c   1.000
_cell.angle_alpha   90.00
_cell.angle_beta   90.00
_cell.angle_gamma   90.00
#
_symmetry.space_group_name_H-M   'P 1'
#
loop_
_entity.id
_entity.type
_entity.pdbx_description
1 polymer ?
#
loop_
_entity_poly.entity_id
_entity_poly.type
_entity_poly.pdbx_seq_one_letter_code
_entity_poly.pdbx_strand_id
1 'polypeptide(L)'
;GVRWIYAFSNELALARFALARGEGGREWAYQRWLGARLLDVVVPAVGVPCGVALDCADGVDGMVFPPVRGVVPDAVAVDVDVNGDRGTGVER
;
A
#
# COMPACT_ATOMS: atom_id res chain seq x y z
N GLY A 1 0.71 -15.02 -2.73
CA GLY A 1 1.44 -13.73 -2.67
C GLY A 1 0.48 -12.63 -2.29
N VAL A 2 0.96 -11.56 -1.64
CA VAL A 2 0.14 -10.41 -1.23
C VAL A 2 -0.04 -9.44 -2.40
N ARG A 3 -1.26 -8.94 -2.62
CA ARG A 3 -1.56 -7.87 -3.59
C ARG A 3 -1.43 -6.50 -2.93
N TRP A 4 -1.24 -5.47 -3.75
CA TRP A 4 -1.10 -4.09 -3.28
C TRP A 4 -1.99 -3.16 -4.09
N ILE A 5 -2.74 -2.33 -3.38
CA ILE A 5 -3.39 -1.15 -3.95
C ILE A 5 -2.45 0.04 -3.71
N TYR A 6 -2.14 0.77 -4.79
CA TYR A 6 -1.50 2.07 -4.67
C TYR A 6 -2.59 3.11 -4.43
N ALA A 7 -2.52 3.76 -3.28
CA ALA A 7 -3.41 4.85 -2.89
C ALA A 7 -2.62 6.15 -2.88
N PHE A 8 -3.30 7.24 -3.20
CA PHE A 8 -2.71 8.57 -3.23
C PHE A 8 -3.61 9.54 -2.49
N SER A 9 -3.01 10.35 -1.61
CA SER A 9 -3.75 11.38 -0.86
C SER A 9 -4.28 12.48 -1.77
N ASN A 10 -3.59 12.74 -2.89
CA ASN A 10 -3.96 13.71 -3.90
C ASN A 10 -3.34 13.38 -5.26
N GLU A 11 -3.77 14.10 -6.29
CA GLU A 11 -3.32 13.91 -7.68
C GLU A 11 -1.82 14.26 -7.86
N LEU A 12 -1.27 15.16 -7.04
CA LEU A 12 0.17 15.47 -7.06
C LEU A 12 1.01 14.28 -6.59
N ALA A 13 0.55 13.52 -5.59
CA ALA A 13 1.21 12.30 -5.12
C ALA A 13 1.16 11.20 -6.20
N LEU A 14 0.02 11.04 -6.88
CA LEU A 14 -0.08 10.16 -8.06
C LEU A 14 0.91 10.58 -9.16
N ALA A 15 1.02 11.88 -9.45
CA ALA A 15 1.93 12.39 -10.46
C ALA A 15 3.40 12.10 -10.10
N ARG A 16 3.80 12.30 -8.83
CA ARG A 16 5.15 11.92 -8.36
C ARG A 16 5.41 10.43 -8.55
N PHE A 17 4.44 9.58 -8.22
CA PHE A 17 4.54 8.14 -8.44
C PHE A 17 4.70 7.78 -9.93
N ALA A 18 3.90 8.38 -10.81
CA ALA A 18 3.99 8.15 -12.25
C ALA A 18 5.36 8.58 -12.80
N LEU A 19 5.88 9.73 -12.37
CA LEU A 19 7.19 10.24 -12.77
C LEU A 19 8.33 9.34 -12.29
N ALA A 20 8.29 8.88 -11.04
CA ALA A 20 9.28 7.96 -10.48
C ALA A 20 9.36 6.63 -11.27
N ARG A 21 8.28 6.24 -11.94
CA ARG A 21 8.21 5.06 -12.80
C ARG A 21 8.58 5.31 -14.26
N GLY A 22 8.88 6.55 -14.65
CA GLY A 22 9.05 6.92 -16.06
C GLY A 22 7.74 6.89 -16.87
N GLU A 23 6.59 6.89 -16.18
CA GLU A 23 5.25 6.75 -16.77
C GLU A 23 4.45 8.06 -16.69
N GLY A 24 5.12 9.21 -16.56
CA GLY A 24 4.45 10.52 -16.44
C GLY A 24 3.73 10.99 -17.72
N GLY A 25 4.05 10.40 -18.87
CA GLY A 25 3.42 10.73 -20.16
C GLY A 25 2.15 9.96 -20.47
N ARG A 26 1.72 9.02 -19.60
CA ARG A 26 0.51 8.23 -19.80
C ARG A 26 -0.63 8.71 -18.91
N GLU A 27 -1.86 8.46 -19.34
CA GLU A 27 -3.03 8.64 -18.49
C GLU A 27 -3.12 7.51 -17.45
N TRP A 28 -3.41 7.90 -16.21
CA TRP A 28 -3.62 6.98 -15.09
C TRP A 28 -5.08 7.01 -14.67
N ALA A 29 -5.78 5.90 -14.89
CA ALA A 29 -7.12 5.73 -14.35
C ALA A 29 -7.04 5.54 -12.83
N TYR A 30 -7.81 6.34 -12.09
CA TYR A 30 -7.93 6.23 -10.64
C TYR A 30 -9.40 6.34 -10.22
N GLN A 31 -9.67 5.87 -9.01
CA GLN A 31 -10.96 6.01 -8.34
C GLN A 31 -10.77 6.75 -7.03
N ARG A 32 -11.72 7.62 -6.68
CA ARG A 32 -11.68 8.38 -5.43
C ARG A 32 -12.46 7.62 -4.36
N TRP A 33 -11.83 7.44 -3.20
CA TRP A 33 -12.39 6.72 -2.07
C TRP A 33 -12.26 7.52 -0.79
N LEU A 34 -13.18 7.33 0.14
CA LEU A 34 -13.01 7.80 1.52
C LEU A 34 -11.98 6.90 2.21
N GLY A 35 -10.97 7.49 2.86
CA GLY A 35 -9.78 6.77 3.36
C GLY A 35 -10.06 5.41 3.99
N ALA A 36 -10.77 5.38 5.13
CA ALA A 36 -11.06 4.13 5.85
C ALA A 36 -11.85 3.10 5.00
N ARG A 37 -12.73 3.55 4.08
CA ARG A 37 -13.49 2.64 3.21
C ARG A 37 -12.61 1.84 2.26
N LEU A 38 -11.41 2.33 1.95
CA LEU A 38 -10.45 1.56 1.17
C LEU A 38 -10.04 0.28 1.91
N LEU A 39 -9.73 0.40 3.21
CA LEU A 39 -9.32 -0.73 4.06
C LEU A 39 -10.51 -1.60 4.47
N ASP A 40 -11.65 -0.99 4.77
CA ASP A 40 -12.81 -1.70 5.34
C ASP A 40 -13.73 -2.33 4.30
N VAL A 41 -13.69 -1.87 3.04
CA VAL A 41 -14.63 -2.31 1.99
C VAL A 41 -13.90 -2.81 0.76
N VAL A 42 -12.99 -2.01 0.19
CA VAL A 42 -12.34 -2.36 -1.07
C VAL A 42 -11.39 -3.54 -0.87
N VAL A 43 -10.53 -3.50 0.15
CA VAL A 43 -9.59 -4.60 0.44
C VAL A 43 -10.32 -5.94 0.63
N PRO A 44 -11.38 -6.05 1.45
CA PRO A 44 -12.15 -7.29 1.55
C PRO A 44 -12.75 -7.78 0.22
N ALA A 45 -13.16 -6.86 -0.66
CA ALA A 45 -13.74 -7.19 -1.95
C ALA A 45 -12.71 -7.72 -2.99
N VAL A 46 -11.40 -7.55 -2.76
CA VAL A 46 -10.35 -8.05 -3.66
C VAL A 46 -10.28 -9.60 -3.67
N GLY A 47 -10.77 -10.27 -2.62
CA GLY A 47 -10.87 -11.73 -2.55
C GLY A 47 -9.55 -12.47 -2.34
N VAL A 48 -8.43 -11.75 -2.23
CA VAL A 48 -7.10 -12.26 -1.86
C VAL A 48 -6.43 -11.28 -0.89
N PRO A 49 -5.46 -11.71 -0.06
CA PRO A 49 -4.75 -10.81 0.84
C PRO A 49 -4.18 -9.58 0.11
N CYS A 50 -4.62 -8.39 0.54
CA CYS A 50 -4.34 -7.14 -0.16
C CYS A 50 -3.98 -6.01 0.82
N GLY A 51 -2.76 -5.48 0.72
CA GLY A 51 -2.33 -4.29 1.44
C GLY A 51 -2.56 -3.00 0.66
N VAL A 52 -2.34 -1.87 1.32
CA VAL A 52 -2.37 -0.53 0.71
C VAL A 52 -1.02 0.16 0.90
N ALA A 53 -0.46 0.67 -0.19
CA ALA A 53 0.70 1.55 -0.18
C ALA A 53 0.23 2.97 -0.50
N LEU A 54 0.21 3.83 0.52
CA LEU A 54 -0.21 5.22 0.43
C LEU A 54 1.01 6.11 0.15
N ASP A 55 0.93 6.93 -0.90
CA ASP A 55 1.95 7.93 -1.25
C ASP A 55 3.37 7.33 -1.29
N CYS A 56 3.50 6.10 -1.81
CA CYS A 56 4.75 5.33 -1.73
C CYS A 56 5.94 5.92 -2.49
N ALA A 57 5.72 6.95 -3.31
CA ALA A 57 6.77 7.72 -3.96
C ALA A 57 7.34 8.85 -3.09
N ASP A 58 6.75 9.10 -1.91
CA ASP A 58 7.10 10.21 -1.02
C ASP A 58 8.11 9.80 0.07
N GLY A 59 8.78 8.65 -0.12
CA GLY A 59 9.85 8.20 0.76
C GLY A 59 9.37 7.95 2.18
N VAL A 60 9.93 8.69 3.15
CA VAL A 60 9.63 8.55 4.58
C VAL A 60 8.22 9.02 4.95
N ASP A 61 7.61 9.86 4.12
CA ASP A 61 6.26 10.36 4.32
C ASP A 61 5.20 9.39 3.77
N GLY A 62 5.64 8.40 2.96
CA GLY A 62 4.79 7.31 2.48
C GLY A 62 4.44 6.33 3.59
N MET A 63 3.27 5.68 3.47
CA MET A 63 2.77 4.75 4.47
C MET A 63 2.36 3.42 3.87
N VAL A 64 2.58 2.34 4.62
CA VAL A 64 2.19 0.99 4.23
C VAL A 64 1.21 0.45 5.25
N PHE A 65 0.05 0.00 4.76
CA PHE A 65 -0.98 -0.68 5.51
C PHE A 65 -0.98 -2.16 5.09
N PRO A 66 -0.22 -3.02 5.80
CA PRO A 66 -0.16 -4.42 5.46
C PRO A 66 -1.50 -5.10 5.76
N PRO A 67 -1.86 -6.20 5.07
CA PRO A 67 -3.11 -6.91 5.31
C PRO A 67 -3.06 -7.75 6.59
N VAL A 68 -2.85 -7.14 7.75
CA VAL A 68 -2.78 -7.81 9.05
C VAL A 68 -3.93 -7.41 9.97
N ARG A 69 -4.19 -8.19 11.02
CA ARG A 69 -5.21 -7.86 12.02
C ARG A 69 -4.96 -6.47 12.61
N GLY A 70 -6.03 -5.71 12.81
CA GLY A 70 -5.97 -4.33 13.28
C GLY A 70 -5.69 -3.28 12.19
N VAL A 71 -5.30 -3.71 10.98
CA VAL A 71 -5.20 -2.84 9.80
C VAL A 71 -6.35 -3.08 8.82
N VAL A 72 -6.68 -4.35 8.60
CA VAL A 72 -7.80 -4.79 7.74
C VAL A 72 -8.78 -5.66 8.55
N PRO A 73 -10.02 -5.87 8.08
CA PRO A 73 -10.95 -6.78 8.74
C PRO A 73 -10.37 -8.19 8.91
N ASP A 74 -10.61 -8.80 10.07
CA ASP A 74 -10.02 -10.09 10.46
C ASP A 74 -10.27 -11.22 9.45
N ALA A 75 -11.41 -11.20 8.76
CA ALA A 75 -11.78 -12.19 7.75
C ALA A 75 -10.81 -12.24 6.54
N VAL A 76 -10.04 -11.17 6.30
CA VAL A 76 -9.08 -11.06 5.17
C VAL A 76 -7.66 -10.75 5.62
N ALA A 77 -7.42 -10.70 6.93
CA ALA A 77 -6.09 -10.50 7.49
C ALA A 77 -5.23 -11.76 7.29
N VAL A 78 -3.97 -11.55 6.92
CA VAL A 78 -2.89 -12.53 7.02
C VAL A 78 -2.08 -12.20 8.26
N ASP A 79 -1.96 -13.17 9.16
CA ASP A 79 -1.02 -13.03 10.27
C ASP A 79 0.38 -13.20 9.71
N VAL A 80 1.12 -12.09 9.64
CA VAL A 80 2.56 -12.11 9.36
C VAL A 80 3.23 -12.00 10.71
N ASP A 81 4.02 -13.01 11.11
CA ASP A 81 4.93 -12.86 12.24
C ASP A 81 5.86 -11.67 11.90
N VAL A 82 5.64 -10.52 12.53
CA VAL A 82 6.43 -9.29 12.35
C VAL A 82 7.80 -9.49 13.02
N ASN A 83 8.60 -10.41 12.48
CA ASN A 83 9.97 -10.63 12.89
C ASN A 83 10.76 -11.21 11.72
N GLY A 84 10.86 -10.44 10.64
CA GLY A 84 11.54 -10.86 9.43
C GLY A 84 12.06 -9.68 8.63
N ASP A 85 12.90 -8.85 9.25
CA ASP A 85 14.09 -8.23 8.63
C ASP A 85 14.77 -7.27 9.62
N ARG A 86 15.59 -7.83 10.52
CA ARG A 86 16.80 -7.12 10.97
C ARG A 86 17.95 -7.85 10.34
N GLY A 87 18.36 -7.40 9.16
CA GLY A 87 19.70 -7.64 8.64
C GLY A 87 20.74 -7.20 9.67
N THR A 88 21.14 -8.11 10.56
CA THR A 88 22.40 -8.01 11.29
C THR A 88 23.50 -8.23 10.26
N GLY A 89 23.86 -7.14 9.58
CA GLY A 89 25.17 -7.02 8.96
C GLY A 89 26.19 -7.14 10.07
N VAL A 90 26.88 -8.28 10.07
CA VAL A 90 28.14 -8.46 10.78
C VAL A 90 29.11 -7.40 10.24
N GLU A 91 29.56 -6.50 11.09
CA GLU A 91 30.82 -5.81 10.86
C GLU A 91 31.74 -6.12 12.05
N ARG A 92 32.97 -6.47 11.70
CA ARG A 92 34.01 -7.02 12.58
C ARG A 92 34.59 -5.97 13.51
#